data_AF-A0A975W208-F1
#
_entry.id   AF-A0A975W208-F1
#
_cell.length_a   1.000
_cell.length_b   1.000
_cell.length_c   1.000
_cell.angle_alpha   90.00
_cell.angle_beta   90.00
_cell.angle_gamma   90.00
#
_symmetry.space_group_name_H-M   'P 1'
#
loop_
_entity.id
_entity.type
_entity.pdbx_description
1 polymer ?
#
loop_
_entity_poly.entity_id
_entity_poly.type
_entity_poly.pdbx_seq_one_letter_code
_entity_poly.pdbx_strand_id
1 'polypeptide(L)'
;MDRTPLLPSSVLAQIDALLIDPRGSFAPRPIALCRAPDFDTTQVVTLVTVHEDGSLVVVLAEPLALEETCWVEKSTHSDHAQAGPYLVSEVHVGNRPEDTHALCWIHVLRQDPWADTVALT
;
A
#
# COMPACT_ATOMS: atom_id res chain seq x y z
N MET A 1 -0.93 -21.04 -15.08
CA MET A 1 -1.94 -20.05 -15.52
C MET A 1 -1.76 -18.85 -14.63
N ASP A 2 -1.02 -17.86 -15.11
CA ASP A 2 -0.82 -16.57 -14.43
C ASP A 2 -2.16 -15.81 -14.46
N ARG A 3 -2.79 -15.67 -13.31
CA ARG A 3 -3.95 -14.80 -13.11
C ARG A 3 -3.43 -13.50 -12.52
N THR A 4 -2.84 -12.64 -13.34
CA THR A 4 -2.57 -11.27 -12.93
C THR A 4 -3.88 -10.49 -13.04
N PRO A 5 -4.54 -10.10 -11.94
CA PRO A 5 -5.72 -9.25 -12.04
C PRO A 5 -5.31 -7.91 -12.64
N LEU A 6 -5.98 -7.51 -13.72
CA LEU A 6 -5.84 -6.18 -14.28
C LEU A 6 -6.63 -5.22 -13.39
N LEU A 7 -5.95 -4.26 -12.78
CA LEU A 7 -6.59 -3.26 -11.94
C LEU A 7 -7.67 -2.50 -12.74
N PRO A 8 -8.81 -2.17 -12.13
CA PRO A 8 -9.87 -1.42 -12.81
C PRO A 8 -9.37 -0.03 -13.25
N SER A 9 -9.94 0.52 -14.31
CA SER A 9 -9.51 1.80 -14.88
C SER A 9 -9.61 2.99 -13.92
N SER A 10 -10.57 2.96 -12.98
CA SER A 10 -10.68 3.94 -11.90
C SER A 10 -9.51 3.92 -10.94
N VAL A 11 -8.88 2.76 -10.75
CA VAL A 11 -7.70 2.57 -9.91
C VAL A 11 -6.44 3.07 -10.64
N LEU A 12 -6.33 2.81 -11.95
CA LEU A 12 -5.24 3.34 -12.78
C LEU A 12 -5.24 4.87 -12.84
N ALA A 13 -6.41 5.51 -12.95
CA ALA A 13 -6.50 6.97 -12.92
C ALA A 13 -6.08 7.58 -11.56
N GLN A 14 -6.32 6.86 -10.45
CA GLN A 14 -5.85 7.28 -9.12
C GLN A 14 -4.34 7.12 -8.97
N ILE A 15 -3.79 6.04 -9.54
CA ILE A 15 -2.33 5.82 -9.66
C ILE A 15 -1.68 7.01 -10.38
N ASP A 16 -2.20 7.41 -11.53
CA ASP A 16 -1.64 8.51 -12.33
C ASP A 16 -1.71 9.87 -11.60
N ALA A 17 -2.80 10.13 -10.88
CA ALA A 17 -2.97 11.37 -10.12
C ALA A 17 -1.95 11.51 -8.98
N LEU A 18 -1.52 10.40 -8.37
CA LEU A 18 -0.58 10.39 -7.26
C LEU A 18 0.88 10.58 -7.69
N LEU A 19 1.23 10.31 -8.95
CA LEU A 19 2.60 10.37 -9.46
C LEU A 19 3.10 11.80 -9.80
N ILE A 20 2.24 12.82 -9.70
CA ILE A 20 2.55 14.19 -10.11
C ILE A 20 3.17 14.98 -8.93
N ASP A 21 4.37 14.62 -8.49
CA ASP A 21 5.20 15.50 -7.65
C ASP A 21 6.41 16.05 -8.45
N PRO A 22 6.41 17.35 -8.81
CA PRO A 22 7.48 17.98 -9.57
C PRO A 22 8.75 18.31 -8.76
N ARG A 23 8.82 18.02 -7.45
CA ARG A 23 9.91 18.46 -6.54
C ARG A 23 11.02 17.44 -6.31
N GLY A 24 10.96 16.26 -6.94
CA GLY A 24 12.13 15.39 -7.15
C GLY A 24 12.72 14.65 -5.94
N SER A 25 12.25 14.88 -4.70
CA SER A 25 12.67 14.10 -3.52
C SER A 25 11.55 13.32 -2.83
N PHE A 26 10.30 13.57 -3.19
CA PHE A 26 9.16 12.74 -2.83
C PHE A 26 8.69 12.06 -4.12
N ALA A 27 8.90 10.76 -4.24
CA ALA A 27 8.43 9.96 -5.36
C ALA A 27 7.29 9.07 -4.85
N PRO A 28 6.09 9.63 -4.60
CA PRO A 28 4.94 8.86 -4.14
C PRO A 28 4.66 7.76 -5.16
N ARG A 29 4.77 6.50 -4.74
CA ARG A 29 4.57 5.36 -5.63
C ARG A 29 3.24 4.73 -5.28
N PRO A 30 2.26 4.72 -6.18
CA PRO A 30 1.00 4.10 -5.85
C PRO A 30 1.16 2.58 -5.85
N ILE A 31 0.55 1.93 -4.86
CA ILE A 31 0.45 0.47 -4.75
C ILE A 31 -1.00 0.08 -4.48
N ALA A 32 -1.38 -1.11 -4.91
CA ALA A 32 -2.69 -1.68 -4.63
C ALA A 32 -2.64 -2.48 -3.33
N LEU A 33 -3.58 -2.17 -2.43
CA LEU A 33 -3.70 -2.77 -1.10
C LEU A 33 -5.13 -3.29 -0.91
N CYS A 34 -5.27 -4.57 -0.60
CA CYS A 34 -6.54 -5.17 -0.18
C CYS A 34 -6.52 -5.40 1.33
N ARG A 35 -7.67 -5.31 2.00
CA ARG A 35 -7.76 -5.48 3.46
C ARG A 35 -8.42 -6.81 3.78
N ALA A 36 -7.91 -7.57 4.75
CA ALA A 36 -8.62 -8.75 5.23
C ALA A 36 -9.85 -8.32 6.09
N PRO A 37 -10.95 -9.09 6.09
CA PRO A 37 -11.19 -10.32 5.32
C PRO A 37 -11.73 -10.07 3.90
N ASP A 38 -12.02 -8.81 3.54
CA ASP A 38 -12.63 -8.46 2.25
C ASP A 38 -11.57 -8.15 1.18
N PHE A 39 -10.99 -9.21 0.63
CA PHE A 39 -10.00 -9.10 -0.45
C PHE A 39 -10.58 -8.62 -1.79
N ASP A 40 -11.90 -8.47 -1.91
CA ASP A 40 -12.55 -7.97 -3.13
C ASP A 40 -12.48 -6.43 -3.24
N THR A 41 -12.14 -5.75 -2.14
CA THR A 41 -12.00 -4.28 -2.12
C THR A 41 -10.53 -3.88 -2.20
N THR A 42 -10.02 -3.69 -3.41
CA THR A 42 -8.69 -3.10 -3.66
C THR A 42 -8.74 -1.58 -3.50
N GLN A 43 -7.84 -1.02 -2.69
CA GLN A 43 -7.59 0.42 -2.59
C GLN A 43 -6.19 0.78 -3.10
N VAL A 44 -6.07 1.91 -3.81
CA VAL A 44 -4.77 2.51 -4.12
C VAL A 44 -4.28 3.31 -2.92
N VAL A 45 -3.08 3.01 -2.46
CA VAL A 45 -2.41 3.75 -1.38
C VAL A 45 -1.06 4.27 -1.87
N THR A 46 -0.55 5.28 -1.19
CA THR A 46 0.73 5.90 -1.55
C THR A 46 1.86 5.26 -0.75
N LEU A 47 2.75 4.52 -1.42
CA LEU A 47 4.03 4.10 -0.86
C LEU A 47 4.99 5.29 -0.85
N VAL A 48 5.46 5.62 0.35
CA VAL A 48 6.41 6.70 0.62
C VAL A 48 7.84 6.19 0.55
N THR A 49 8.11 5.07 1.22
CA THR A 49 9.44 4.44 1.21
C THR A 49 9.36 2.96 1.52
N VAL A 50 10.44 2.25 1.21
CA VAL A 50 10.68 0.87 1.62
C VAL A 50 11.91 0.87 2.51
N HIS A 51 11.78 0.33 3.71
CA HIS A 51 12.89 0.17 4.63
C HIS A 51 13.81 -0.97 4.18
N GLU A 52 15.05 -0.99 4.69
CA GLU A 52 16.04 -2.02 4.36
C GLU A 52 15.58 -3.44 4.75
N ASP A 53 14.70 -3.56 5.75
CA ASP A 53 14.11 -4.83 6.18
C ASP A 53 12.90 -5.27 5.34
N GLY A 54 12.56 -4.52 4.28
CA GLY A 54 11.41 -4.79 3.40
C GLY A 54 10.07 -4.25 3.91
N SER A 55 10.05 -3.57 5.07
CA SER A 55 8.85 -2.92 5.57
C SER A 55 8.47 -1.74 4.67
N LEU A 56 7.18 -1.54 4.46
CA LEU A 56 6.63 -0.48 3.62
C LEU A 56 6.10 0.65 4.49
N VAL A 57 6.38 1.90 4.11
CA VAL A 57 5.72 3.07 4.70
C VAL A 57 4.70 3.57 3.72
N VAL A 58 3.42 3.51 4.10
CA VAL A 58 2.30 3.90 3.24
C VAL A 58 1.50 5.02 3.88
N VAL A 59 0.80 5.79 3.04
CA VAL A 59 -0.10 6.87 3.45
C VAL A 59 -1.51 6.57 2.99
N LEU A 60 -2.47 6.69 3.92
CA LEU A 60 -3.90 6.52 3.70
C LEU A 60 -4.69 7.72 4.25
N ALA A 61 -5.89 7.93 3.71
CA ALA A 61 -6.84 8.92 4.21
C ALA A 61 -7.50 8.47 5.53
N GLU A 62 -7.59 7.16 5.75
CA GLU A 62 -8.22 6.54 6.91
C GLU A 62 -7.22 5.64 7.63
N PRO A 63 -7.32 5.49 8.97
CA PRO A 63 -6.45 4.59 9.71
C PRO A 63 -6.79 3.13 9.37
N LEU A 64 -5.76 2.29 9.46
CA LEU A 64 -5.88 0.83 9.48
C LEU A 64 -5.71 0.42 10.93
N ALA A 65 -6.32 -0.68 11.34
CA ALA A 65 -6.12 -1.19 12.68
C ALA A 65 -4.70 -1.73 12.84
N LEU A 66 -4.13 -1.59 14.04
CA LEU A 66 -2.88 -2.24 14.37
C LEU A 66 -3.07 -3.77 14.30
N GLU A 67 -2.05 -4.48 13.82
CA GLU A 67 -2.07 -5.93 13.59
C GLU A 67 -3.10 -6.39 12.53
N GLU A 68 -3.73 -5.46 11.81
CA GLU A 68 -4.54 -5.78 10.64
C GLU A 68 -3.66 -6.37 9.53
N THR A 69 -4.12 -7.45 8.91
CA THR A 69 -3.48 -8.03 7.73
C THR A 69 -4.01 -7.34 6.47
N CYS A 70 -3.09 -6.80 5.69
CA CYS A 70 -3.36 -6.26 4.36
C CYS A 70 -2.59 -7.05 3.31
N TRP A 71 -3.08 -7.08 2.09
CA TRP A 71 -2.43 -7.75 0.96
C TRP A 71 -1.97 -6.71 -0.06
N VAL A 72 -0.68 -6.68 -0.36
CA VAL A 72 -0.13 -5.88 -1.44
C VAL A 72 -0.26 -6.67 -2.73
N GLU A 73 -1.00 -6.13 -3.70
CA GLU A 73 -1.17 -6.78 -5.00
C GLU A 73 0.02 -6.49 -5.92
N LYS A 74 0.38 -7.49 -6.73
CA LYS A 74 1.37 -7.30 -7.79
C LYS A 74 0.75 -6.47 -8.90
N SER A 75 1.31 -5.30 -9.17
CA SER A 75 0.92 -4.50 -10.33
C SER A 75 1.97 -4.60 -11.43
N THR A 76 1.56 -4.59 -12.70
CA THR A 76 2.47 -4.52 -13.85
C THR A 76 3.18 -3.17 -13.98
N HIS A 77 2.82 -2.20 -13.15
CA HIS A 77 3.28 -0.81 -13.21
C HIS A 77 4.16 -0.41 -12.01
N SER A 78 4.36 -1.31 -11.03
CA SER A 78 5.12 -1.02 -9.81
C SER A 78 5.79 -2.30 -9.30
N ASP A 79 7.12 -2.38 -9.47
CA ASP A 79 8.01 -3.36 -8.82
C ASP A 79 8.55 -2.83 -7.48
N HIS A 80 7.89 -1.83 -6.90
CA HIS A 80 8.42 -1.09 -5.75
C HIS A 80 8.19 -1.79 -4.41
N ALA A 81 7.23 -2.70 -4.35
CA ALA A 81 6.93 -3.51 -3.17
C ALA A 81 6.74 -4.96 -3.61
N GLN A 82 7.14 -5.88 -2.74
CA GLN A 82 6.87 -7.30 -2.96
C GLN A 82 5.38 -7.55 -2.74
N ALA A 83 4.74 -8.26 -3.67
CA ALA A 83 3.36 -8.68 -3.50
C ALA A 83 3.26 -9.75 -2.41
N GLY A 84 2.17 -9.71 -1.64
CA GLY A 84 1.94 -10.63 -0.54
C GLY A 84 1.30 -9.95 0.66
N PRO A 85 1.13 -10.68 1.77
CA PRO A 85 0.53 -10.15 2.97
C PRO A 85 1.52 -9.37 3.82
N TYR A 86 0.99 -8.34 4.45
CA TYR A 86 1.69 -7.48 5.39
C TYR A 86 0.81 -7.25 6.61
N LEU A 87 1.43 -7.12 7.77
CA LEU A 87 0.80 -6.73 9.02
C LEU A 87 1.05 -5.24 9.29
N VAL A 88 0.02 -4.54 9.72
CA VAL A 88 0.15 -3.17 10.22
C VAL A 88 0.87 -3.18 11.56
N SER A 89 2.13 -2.73 11.57
CA SER A 89 2.97 -2.73 12.77
C SER A 89 2.97 -1.39 13.51
N GLU A 90 2.74 -0.29 12.80
CA GLU A 90 2.73 1.06 13.35
C GLU A 90 1.70 1.92 12.62
N VAL A 91 1.08 2.84 13.35
CA VAL A 91 0.08 3.79 12.82
C VAL A 91 0.32 5.16 13.44
N HIS A 92 0.50 6.17 12.60
CA HIS A 92 0.77 7.54 13.01
C HIS A 92 -0.13 8.53 12.27
N VAL A 93 -0.49 9.63 12.92
CA VAL A 93 -1.11 10.78 12.25
C VAL A 93 -0.01 11.64 11.65
N GLY A 94 -0.22 12.09 10.42
CA GLY A 94 0.66 13.01 9.72
C GLY A 94 -0.14 14.05 8.92
N ASN A 95 0.57 14.78 8.07
CA ASN A 95 -0.03 15.63 7.05
C ASN A 95 0.33 15.11 5.68
N ARG A 96 -0.55 15.32 4.70
CA ARG A 96 -0.28 14.91 3.33
C ARG A 96 0.95 15.66 2.79
N PRO A 97 1.86 14.96 2.12
CA PRO A 97 3.04 15.58 1.52
C PRO A 97 2.66 16.59 0.42
N GLU A 98 1.55 16.35 -0.31
CA GLU A 98 1.01 17.27 -1.31
C GLU A 98 0.19 18.43 -0.74
N ASP A 99 -0.33 18.29 0.49
CA ASP A 99 -1.12 19.29 1.22
C ASP A 99 -0.85 19.20 2.72
N THR A 100 0.03 20.05 3.23
CA THR A 100 0.45 20.05 4.64
C THR A 100 -0.66 20.42 5.62
N HIS A 101 -1.83 20.87 5.14
CA HIS A 101 -3.01 21.15 5.97
C HIS A 101 -4.01 19.99 5.99
N ALA A 102 -3.89 19.04 5.08
CA ALA A 102 -4.73 17.85 5.05
C ALA A 102 -4.13 16.75 5.93
N LEU A 103 -4.87 16.33 6.95
CA LEU A 103 -4.48 15.19 7.79
C LEU A 103 -4.41 13.91 6.96
N CYS A 104 -3.44 13.06 7.28
CA CYS A 104 -3.32 11.71 6.76
C CYS A 104 -2.89 10.73 7.86
N TRP A 105 -2.95 9.46 7.52
CA TRP A 105 -2.44 8.38 8.35
C TRP A 105 -1.25 7.74 7.65
N ILE A 106 -0.16 7.59 8.41
CA ILE A 106 1.10 6.97 7.98
C ILE A 106 1.23 5.64 8.68
N HIS A 107 1.47 4.57 7.91
CA HIS A 107 1.51 3.21 8.44
C HIS A 107 2.79 2.52 8.04
N VAL A 108 3.32 1.71 8.96
CA VAL A 108 4.44 0.81 8.68
C VAL A 108 3.87 -0.60 8.54
N LEU A 109 3.95 -1.14 7.33
CA LEU A 109 3.54 -2.48 6.98
C LEU A 109 4.74 -3.39 6.95
N ARG A 110 4.72 -4.48 7.73
CA ARG A 110 5.80 -5.48 7.73
C ARG A 110 5.32 -6.73 7.04
N GLN A 111 6.18 -7.38 6.25
CA GLN A 111 5.81 -8.66 5.65
C GLN A 111 5.36 -9.61 6.75
N ASP A 112 4.20 -10.24 6.55
CA ASP A 112 3.69 -11.24 7.47
C ASP A 112 4.49 -12.54 7.26
N PRO A 113 5.34 -12.96 8.20
CA PRO A 113 6.14 -14.17 8.04
C PRO A 113 5.29 -15.45 8.13
N TRP A 114 4.03 -15.37 8.58
CA TRP A 114 3.13 -16.51 8.72
C TRP A 114 2.13 -16.67 7.57
N ALA A 115 2.19 -15.77 6.59
CA ALA A 115 1.47 -15.82 5.31
C ALA A 115 1.34 -17.21 4.68
N ASP A 116 2.45 -17.93 4.59
CA ASP A 116 2.54 -19.24 3.94
C ASP A 116 1.81 -20.34 4.72
N THR A 117 1.45 -20.08 5.98
CA THR A 117 0.81 -21.07 6.85
C THR A 117 -0.71 -21.12 6.65
N VAL A 118 -1.34 -20.03 6.21
CA VAL A 118 -2.81 -19.94 6.08
C VAL A 118 -3.31 -20.53 4.76
N ALA A 119 -2.45 -20.63 3.73
CA ALA A 119 -2.81 -21.18 2.42
C ALA A 119 -2.93 -22.73 2.36
N LEU A 120 -2.77 -23.43 3.48
CA LEU A 120 -2.75 -24.91 3.55
C LEU A 120 -3.88 -25.55 4.40
N THR A 121 -4.88 -24.78 4.83
CA THR A 121 -6.04 -25.31 5.58
C THR A 121 -7.36 -25.16 4.85
#